data_AF-A0A7Y3FSP5-F1
#
_entry.id   AF-A0A7Y3FSP5-F1
#
_cell.length_a   1.000
_cell.length_b   1.000
_cell.length_c   1.000
_cell.angle_alpha   90.00
_cell.angle_beta   90.00
_cell.angle_gamma   90.00
#
_symmetry.space_group_name_H-M   'P 1'
#
loop_
_entity.id
_entity.type
_entity.pdbx_description
1 polymer ?
#
loop_
_entity_poly.entity_id
_entity_poly.type
_entity_poly.pdbx_seq_one_letter_code
_entity_poly.pdbx_strand_id
1 'polypeptide(L)'
;AALQQKGQQIGQQLQQQEQQMQLMGQADMDSVVEKVKREITAFGKANGYTYILGGGEGGSVLYGAESKDLTDEILKVLNKEEEE
;
A
#
# COMPACT_ATOMS: atom_id res chain seq x y z
N ALA A 1 16.18 -43.01 9.69
CA ALA A 1 14.81 -42.70 10.16
C ALA A 1 14.70 -41.30 10.76
N ALA A 2 15.42 -40.98 11.84
CA ALA A 2 15.31 -39.67 12.52
C ALA A 2 15.60 -38.45 11.62
N LEU A 3 16.59 -38.53 10.72
CA LEU A 3 16.91 -37.44 9.79
C LEU A 3 15.77 -37.17 8.78
N GLN A 4 15.12 -38.22 8.29
CA GLN A 4 14.00 -38.11 7.35
C GLN A 4 12.76 -37.51 8.03
N GLN A 5 12.46 -37.94 9.26
CA GLN A 5 11.38 -37.36 10.07
C GLN A 5 11.64 -35.89 10.37
N LYS A 6 12.88 -35.53 10.72
CA LYS A 6 13.29 -34.15 10.93
C LYS A 6 13.16 -33.31 9.64
N GLY A 7 13.50 -33.88 8.49
CA GLY A 7 13.30 -33.23 7.19
C GLY A 7 11.83 -32.91 6.89
N GLN A 8 10.92 -33.83 7.19
CA GLN A 8 9.48 -33.61 7.03
C GLN A 8 8.96 -32.49 7.95
N GLN A 9 9.41 -32.46 9.21
CA GLN A 9 9.04 -31.41 10.16
C GLN A 9 9.53 -30.02 9.71
N ILE A 10 10.78 -29.94 9.24
CA ILE A 10 11.36 -28.69 8.73
C ILE A 10 10.58 -28.21 7.50
N GLY A 11 10.21 -29.11 6.58
CA GLY A 11 9.42 -28.76 5.40
C GLY A 11 8.05 -28.15 5.76
N GLN A 12 7.36 -28.74 6.73
CA GLN A 12 6.08 -28.20 7.22
C GLN A 12 6.25 -26.82 7.87
N GLN A 13 7.29 -26.66 8.69
CA GLN A 13 7.58 -25.38 9.34
C GLN A 13 7.91 -24.29 8.33
N LEU A 14 8.70 -24.61 7.30
CA LEU A 14 9.04 -23.66 6.23
C LEU A 14 7.79 -23.22 5.46
N GLN A 15 6.92 -24.16 5.09
CA GLN A 15 5.67 -23.84 4.40
C GLN A 15 4.75 -22.94 5.24
N GLN A 16 4.68 -23.15 6.56
CA GLN A 16 3.93 -22.28 7.46
C GLN A 16 4.54 -20.88 7.54
N GLN A 17 5.87 -20.77 7.59
CA GLN A 17 6.56 -19.48 7.57
C GLN A 17 6.33 -18.73 6.27
N GLU A 18 6.35 -19.40 5.12
CA GLU A 18 6.04 -18.78 3.82
C GLU A 18 4.63 -18.21 3.79
N GLN A 19 3.63 -18.95 4.27
CA GLN A 19 2.26 -18.45 4.37
C GLN A 19 2.15 -17.25 5.32
N GLN A 20 2.84 -17.31 6.46
CA GLN A 20 2.83 -16.21 7.43
C GLN A 20 3.48 -14.94 6.85
N MET A 21 4.60 -15.08 6.12
CA MET A 21 5.24 -13.95 5.43
C MET A 21 4.35 -13.34 4.36
N GLN A 22 3.61 -14.14 3.60
CA GLN A 22 2.64 -13.63 2.62
C GLN A 22 1.52 -12.83 3.29
N LEU A 23 0.98 -13.31 4.41
CA LEU A 23 -0.05 -12.61 5.17
C LEU A 23 0.48 -11.29 5.77
N MET A 24 1.69 -11.30 6.32
CA MET A 24 2.33 -10.08 6.81
C MET A 24 2.55 -9.07 5.69
N GLY A 25 3.06 -9.52 4.52
CA GLY A 25 3.25 -8.64 3.37
C GLY A 25 1.94 -8.04 2.85
N GLN A 26 0.83 -8.79 2.89
CA GLN A 26 -0.50 -8.23 2.58
C GLN A 26 -0.94 -7.19 3.61
N ALA A 27 -0.80 -7.47 4.89
CA ALA A 27 -1.15 -6.53 5.95
C ALA A 27 -0.33 -5.24 5.89
N ASP A 28 0.97 -5.33 5.61
CA ASP A 28 1.84 -4.17 5.44
C ASP A 28 1.42 -3.35 4.21
N MET A 29 1.10 -4.01 3.10
CA MET A 29 0.60 -3.33 1.90
C MET A 29 -0.73 -2.61 2.17
N ASP A 30 -1.67 -3.27 2.84
CA ASP A 30 -2.96 -2.68 3.21
C ASP A 30 -2.77 -1.45 4.11
N SER A 31 -1.84 -1.52 5.07
CA SER A 31 -1.49 -0.40 5.95
C SER A 31 -0.92 0.79 5.16
N VAL A 32 -0.06 0.55 4.16
CA VAL A 32 0.47 1.61 3.29
C VAL A 32 -0.66 2.25 2.48
N VAL A 33 -1.56 1.44 1.91
CA VAL A 33 -2.71 1.94 1.14
C VAL A 33 -3.64 2.78 2.03
N GLU A 34 -3.88 2.36 3.28
CA GLU A 34 -4.68 3.12 4.23
C GLU A 34 -4.05 4.47 4.57
N LYS A 35 -2.74 4.50 4.85
CA LYS A 35 -1.98 5.73 5.09
C LYS A 35 -2.10 6.69 3.90
N VAL A 36 -1.87 6.20 2.68
CA VAL A 36 -2.00 7.01 1.45
C VAL A 36 -3.42 7.59 1.30
N LYS A 37 -4.47 6.79 1.51
CA LYS A 37 -5.86 7.25 1.44
C LYS A 37 -6.18 8.32 2.48
N ARG A 38 -5.66 8.15 3.70
CA ARG A 38 -5.83 9.11 4.79
C ARG A 38 -5.23 10.46 4.42
N GLU A 39 -4.01 10.47 3.90
CA GLU A 39 -3.33 11.71 3.51
C GLU A 39 -3.98 12.38 2.30
N ILE A 40 -4.39 11.62 1.27
CA ILE A 40 -5.19 12.17 0.16
C ILE A 40 -6.45 12.86 0.69
N THR A 41 -7.14 12.23 1.65
CA THR A 41 -8.37 12.79 2.24
C THR A 41 -8.09 14.05 3.06
N ALA A 42 -7.00 14.06 3.85
CA ALA A 42 -6.59 15.22 4.64
C ALA A 42 -6.21 16.40 3.72
N PHE A 43 -5.41 16.13 2.70
CA PHE A 43 -5.03 17.09 1.66
C PHE A 43 -6.25 17.68 0.96
N GLY A 44 -7.19 16.81 0.55
CA GLY A 44 -8.43 17.22 -0.09
C GLY A 44 -9.24 18.20 0.76
N LYS A 45 -9.43 17.88 2.05
CA LYS A 45 -10.15 18.74 3.01
C LYS A 45 -9.44 20.07 3.25
N ALA A 46 -8.12 20.04 3.45
CA ALA A 46 -7.34 21.24 3.74
C ALA A 46 -7.34 22.24 2.58
N ASN A 47 -7.40 21.75 1.33
CA ASN A 47 -7.36 22.56 0.11
C ASN A 47 -8.73 22.80 -0.51
N GLY A 48 -9.82 22.40 0.16
CA GLY A 48 -11.19 22.70 -0.28
C GLY A 48 -11.69 21.88 -1.47
N TYR A 49 -11.11 20.71 -1.72
CA TYR A 49 -11.59 19.79 -2.74
C TYR A 49 -12.88 19.09 -2.30
N THR A 50 -13.87 19.04 -3.18
CA THR A 50 -15.11 18.29 -2.97
C THR A 50 -14.97 16.82 -3.36
N TYR A 51 -14.02 16.49 -4.23
CA TYR A 51 -13.68 15.15 -4.67
C TYR A 51 -12.23 15.10 -5.17
N ILE A 52 -11.59 13.94 -5.01
CA ILE A 52 -10.34 13.56 -5.66
C ILE A 52 -10.62 12.23 -6.34
N LEU A 53 -10.32 12.12 -7.63
CA LEU A 53 -10.59 10.92 -8.43
C LEU A 53 -9.26 10.25 -8.78
N GLY A 54 -9.23 8.92 -8.68
CA GLY A 54 -8.07 8.14 -9.13
C GLY A 54 -7.95 8.17 -10.65
N GLY A 55 -6.77 8.54 -11.15
CA GLY A 55 -6.35 8.28 -12.53
C GLY A 55 -5.59 6.95 -12.64
N GLY A 56 -5.11 6.63 -13.84
CA GLY A 56 -4.32 5.42 -14.10
C GLY A 56 -5.15 4.13 -14.17
N GLU A 57 -4.47 2.99 -14.10
CA GLU A 57 -5.08 1.67 -14.26
C GLU A 57 -5.99 1.34 -13.06
N GLY A 58 -7.26 1.03 -13.33
CA GLY A 58 -8.29 0.86 -12.28
C GLY A 58 -8.85 2.18 -11.70
N GLY A 59 -8.40 3.33 -12.21
CA GLY A 59 -8.94 4.65 -11.88
C GLY A 59 -10.26 4.96 -12.57
N SER A 60 -10.95 6.01 -12.11
CA SER A 60 -12.22 6.48 -12.69
C SER A 60 -12.02 7.52 -13.80
N VAL A 61 -10.80 8.05 -13.96
CA VAL A 61 -10.48 9.12 -14.92
C VAL A 61 -9.52 8.60 -15.98
N LEU A 62 -9.95 8.63 -17.24
CA LEU A 62 -9.13 8.25 -18.40
C LEU A 62 -8.28 9.41 -18.95
N TYR A 63 -8.74 10.64 -18.77
CA TYR A 63 -8.03 11.85 -19.19
C TYR A 63 -8.41 13.03 -18.29
N GLY A 64 -7.42 13.81 -17.90
CA GLY A 64 -7.55 15.09 -17.21
C GLY A 64 -6.45 16.03 -17.67
N ALA A 65 -6.68 17.34 -17.55
CA ALA A 65 -5.62 18.31 -17.77
C ALA A 65 -4.54 18.16 -16.69
N GLU A 66 -3.26 18.28 -17.04
CA GLU A 66 -2.13 18.20 -16.09
C GLU A 66 -2.27 19.18 -14.92
N SER A 67 -2.88 20.35 -15.15
CA SER A 67 -3.18 21.34 -14.11
C SER A 67 -4.22 20.89 -13.07
N LYS A 68 -4.82 19.71 -13.26
CA LYS A 68 -5.74 19.05 -12.33
C LYS A 68 -5.16 17.79 -11.71
N ASP A 69 -3.94 17.41 -12.09
CA ASP A 69 -3.22 16.30 -11.47
C ASP A 69 -2.60 16.76 -10.14
N LEU A 70 -2.95 16.06 -9.06
CA LEU A 70 -2.49 16.36 -7.70
C LEU A 70 -1.40 15.39 -7.24
N THR A 71 -0.99 14.44 -8.08
CA THR A 71 -0.12 13.32 -7.69
C THR A 71 1.19 13.81 -7.09
N ASP A 72 1.88 14.73 -7.76
CA ASP A 72 3.16 15.26 -7.29
C ASP A 72 3.05 16.08 -6.00
N GLU A 73 1.94 16.81 -5.81
CA GLU A 73 1.72 17.58 -4.58
C GLU A 73 1.47 16.66 -3.39
N ILE A 74 0.64 15.64 -3.57
CA ILE A 74 0.33 14.66 -2.53
C ILE A 74 1.55 13.80 -2.20
N LEU A 75 2.35 13.41 -3.20
CA LEU A 75 3.61 12.68 -2.99
C LEU A 75 4.59 13.46 -2.10
N LYS A 76 4.68 14.79 -2.28
CA LYS A 76 5.53 15.63 -1.41
C LYS A 76 5.04 15.64 0.03
N VAL A 77 3.73 15.67 0.25
CA VAL A 77 3.16 15.63 1.60
C VAL A 77 3.43 14.27 2.25
N LEU A 78 3.14 13.18 1.53
CA LEU A 78 3.37 11.81 1.99
C LEU A 78 4.82 11.57 2.41
N ASN A 79 5.77 11.93 1.56
CA ASN A 79 7.19 11.70 1.83
C ASN A 79 7.72 12.60 2.95
N LYS A 80 7.18 13.81 3.11
CA LYS A 80 7.58 14.71 4.20
C LYS A 80 7.12 14.18 5.56
N GLU A 81 5.95 13.55 5.64
CA GLU A 81 5.49 12.88 6.87
C GLU A 81 6.33 11.64 7.24
N GLU A 82 7.12 11.07 6.32
CA GLU A 82 8.01 9.94 6.63
C GLU A 82 9.39 10.37 7.12
N GLU A 83 9.77 11.64 6.92
CA GLU A 83 11.05 12.20 7.35
C GLU A 83 11.01 12.80 8.78
N GLU A 84 9.83 12.92 9.40
CA GLU A 84 9.62 13.33 10.81
C GLU A 84 9.43 12.11 11.74
#